data_AF-A0A0C9V4F0-F1
#
_entry.id   AF-A0A0C9V4F0-F1
#
_cell.length_a   1.000
_cell.length_b   1.000
_cell.length_c   1.000
_cell.angle_alpha   90.00
_cell.angle_beta   90.00
_cell.angle_gamma   90.00
#
_symmetry.space_group_name_H-M   'P 1'
#
loop_
_entity.id
_entity.type
_entity.pdbx_description
1 polymer ?
#
loop_
_entity_poly.entity_id
_entity_poly.type
_entity_poly.pdbx_seq_one_letter_code
_entity_poly.pdbx_strand_id
1 'polypeptide(L)'
;MQSSNCDEPHEAGLDVVSKAEPSHALEAEKASTEDVPVPGAPEGHTHQPAKKRQKKSRKGKEVEGEEPVKRSRRRGRLEMMPDMNLDILFYILGLLHPMDLLNLARTTKSFRHLLMQKSSAFAWKTARSQIQSLPDCPPDMSEPQYANLLFYPHCHRCGKVVPTIHWRLRLRYCPACRKEYLVDSRRCGAPVYQLPLALPRERMKQGRYKVFFVEREASLAFQKEYRKLPTEEREEFLKNKRLQVAEIEKHAAECEEWHRGVTSMRKSELDEVRSARADAILARIDDLGYSDVIEFFGGRIEMIERKVFSIPKPLTDKEWARICPDLLERVDGYRQQITELMLYNPRRKVLVGLYNEYVRKPAPPGAAVDMLPHVADLATFPPFDDIIK
;
A
#
# COMPACT_ATOMS: atom_id res chain seq x y z
N MET A 1 -38.44 -29.93 -59.63
CA MET A 1 -38.47 -30.54 -58.28
C MET A 1 -37.76 -29.58 -57.34
N GLN A 2 -38.51 -28.99 -56.39
CA GLN A 2 -38.10 -28.16 -55.23
C GLN A 2 -37.27 -26.91 -55.58
N SER A 3 -37.84 -25.73 -55.89
CA SER A 3 -38.67 -24.79 -55.10
C SER A 3 -37.91 -24.04 -53.99
N SER A 4 -37.53 -22.77 -54.23
CA SER A 4 -37.99 -21.59 -53.48
C SER A 4 -37.09 -20.36 -53.72
N ASN A 5 -37.58 -19.44 -54.57
CA ASN A 5 -37.36 -18.00 -54.51
C ASN A 5 -38.63 -17.40 -53.88
N CYS A 6 -38.51 -16.48 -52.93
CA CYS A 6 -39.50 -15.43 -52.58
C CYS A 6 -38.67 -14.31 -51.90
N ASP A 7 -38.40 -13.17 -52.54
CA ASP A 7 -39.27 -12.00 -52.74
C ASP A 7 -39.64 -11.25 -51.45
N GLU A 8 -39.16 -10.00 -51.37
CA GLU A 8 -39.62 -8.93 -50.48
C GLU A 8 -41.11 -8.60 -50.70
N PRO A 9 -41.73 -7.90 -49.74
CA PRO A 9 -42.17 -6.56 -50.11
C PRO A 9 -42.00 -5.47 -49.03
N HIS A 10 -41.81 -4.26 -49.57
CA HIS A 10 -42.13 -2.91 -49.09
C HIS A 10 -43.31 -2.78 -48.09
N GLU A 11 -43.21 -1.89 -47.10
CA GLU A 11 -43.92 -0.58 -47.11
C GLU A 11 -43.72 0.30 -45.86
N ALA A 12 -43.71 1.61 -46.14
CA ALA A 12 -44.23 2.75 -45.37
C ALA A 12 -43.56 3.22 -44.07
N GLY A 13 -42.92 4.39 -44.16
CA GLY A 13 -42.62 5.27 -43.03
C GLY A 13 -43.75 6.26 -42.74
N LEU A 14 -43.60 7.04 -41.67
CA LEU A 14 -43.88 8.49 -41.60
C LEU A 14 -43.49 9.05 -40.22
N ASP A 15 -42.82 10.20 -40.27
CA ASP A 15 -42.38 11.10 -39.20
C ASP A 15 -43.52 11.72 -38.36
N VAL A 16 -43.19 12.28 -37.19
CA VAL A 16 -43.29 13.73 -36.86
C VAL A 16 -43.21 14.00 -35.33
N VAL A 17 -42.12 14.66 -34.91
CA VAL A 17 -41.99 15.92 -34.09
C VAL A 17 -43.12 16.18 -33.04
N SER A 18 -42.94 16.49 -31.74
CA SER A 18 -42.14 17.57 -31.12
C SER A 18 -42.35 17.67 -29.60
N LYS A 19 -41.31 18.16 -28.90
CA LYS A 19 -41.29 19.11 -27.74
C LYS A 19 -41.90 18.70 -26.39
N ALA A 20 -41.06 18.67 -25.35
CA ALA A 20 -40.98 19.76 -24.35
C ALA A 20 -39.85 19.50 -23.32
N GLU A 21 -38.94 20.47 -23.20
CA GLU A 21 -38.19 20.83 -21.99
C GLU A 21 -38.83 22.13 -21.44
N PRO A 22 -38.77 22.50 -20.14
CA PRO A 22 -37.48 22.71 -19.47
C PRO A 22 -37.40 22.51 -17.93
N SER A 23 -36.15 22.50 -17.47
CA SER A 23 -35.63 23.10 -16.23
C SER A 23 -36.24 22.71 -14.87
N HIS A 24 -35.44 22.00 -14.06
CA HIS A 24 -35.02 22.57 -12.77
C HIS A 24 -33.67 22.02 -12.35
N ALA A 25 -32.73 22.94 -12.14
CA ALA A 25 -31.42 22.71 -11.58
C ALA A 25 -31.55 22.27 -10.11
N LEU A 26 -30.79 21.24 -9.72
CA LEU A 26 -30.43 20.99 -8.32
C LEU A 26 -28.91 20.78 -8.26
N GLU A 27 -28.30 21.93 -8.01
CA GLU A 27 -27.13 22.20 -7.19
C GLU A 27 -26.33 20.98 -6.70
N ALA A 28 -25.08 20.92 -7.18
CA ALA A 28 -24.02 20.17 -6.54
C ALA A 28 -23.69 20.82 -5.19
N GLU A 29 -24.11 20.19 -4.10
CA GLU A 29 -23.64 20.52 -2.77
C GLU A 29 -22.13 20.29 -2.68
N LYS A 30 -21.41 21.41 -2.54
CA LYS A 30 -20.05 21.47 -2.05
C LYS A 30 -20.06 20.98 -0.60
N ALA A 31 -19.59 19.76 -0.36
CA ALA A 31 -19.19 19.36 0.98
C ALA A 31 -17.90 20.12 1.36
N SER A 32 -18.14 21.20 2.10
CA SER A 32 -17.22 21.96 2.92
C SER A 32 -16.31 21.06 3.74
N THR A 33 -15.01 21.26 3.58
CA THR A 33 -13.99 20.85 4.55
C THR A 33 -14.18 21.68 5.80
N GLU A 34 -14.71 21.09 6.87
CA GLU A 34 -14.64 21.71 8.20
C GLU A 34 -13.19 21.66 8.70
N ASP A 35 -12.64 22.86 8.87
CA ASP A 35 -11.42 23.17 9.59
C ASP A 35 -11.54 22.72 11.06
N VAL A 36 -10.62 21.85 11.50
CA VAL A 36 -10.35 21.63 12.91
C VAL A 36 -8.95 22.21 13.22
N PRO A 37 -8.79 22.97 14.32
CA PRO A 37 -7.76 24.01 14.41
C PRO A 37 -6.36 23.48 14.64
N VAL A 38 -5.40 24.11 13.96
CA VAL A 38 -3.97 24.01 14.20
C VAL A 38 -3.62 24.78 15.49
N PRO A 39 -2.98 24.15 16.50
CA PRO A 39 -2.33 24.89 17.56
C PRO A 39 -0.95 25.37 17.08
N GLY A 40 -0.67 26.64 17.37
CA GLY A 40 0.41 27.44 16.80
C GLY A 40 1.82 26.92 16.98
N ALA A 41 2.66 27.32 16.04
CA ALA A 41 4.11 27.30 16.14
C ALA A 41 4.59 28.18 17.31
N PRO A 42 5.74 27.84 17.93
CA PRO A 42 6.68 28.85 18.36
C PRO A 42 7.88 28.89 17.41
N GLU A 43 8.31 30.11 17.19
CA GLU A 43 9.36 30.55 16.29
C GLU A 43 10.76 30.12 16.73
N GLY A 44 11.71 30.37 15.82
CA GLY A 44 13.09 29.87 15.80
C GLY A 44 13.89 29.89 17.09
N HIS A 45 14.61 28.79 17.30
CA HIS A 45 15.86 28.81 18.06
C HIS A 45 16.94 28.01 17.35
N THR A 46 18.05 28.69 17.12
CA THR A 46 19.33 28.21 16.60
C THR A 46 19.95 27.19 17.57
N HIS A 47 20.12 25.94 17.12
CA HIS A 47 20.81 24.92 17.92
C HIS A 47 22.34 25.00 17.71
N GLN A 48 22.99 25.75 18.59
CA GLN A 48 24.40 25.53 18.94
C GLN A 48 24.54 24.25 19.79
N PRO A 49 25.71 23.57 19.76
CA PRO A 49 25.89 22.28 20.43
C PRO A 49 25.86 22.40 21.96
N ALA A 50 25.17 21.45 22.61
CA ALA A 50 24.93 21.45 24.04
C ALA A 50 26.21 21.29 24.88
N LYS A 51 26.42 22.22 25.81
CA LYS A 51 27.52 22.23 26.80
C LYS A 51 27.35 21.10 27.83
N LYS A 52 28.49 20.52 28.24
CA LYS A 52 28.64 19.52 29.31
C LYS A 52 27.89 19.93 30.58
N ARG A 53 27.05 19.03 31.10
CA ARG A 53 26.33 19.20 32.35
C ARG A 53 27.28 18.99 33.54
N GLN A 54 27.58 20.06 34.28
CA GLN A 54 28.35 20.03 35.52
C GLN A 54 27.59 19.30 36.64
N LYS A 55 28.32 18.47 37.39
CA LYS A 55 27.83 17.68 38.53
C LYS A 55 27.82 18.58 39.77
N LYS A 56 26.65 18.90 40.31
CA LYS A 56 26.50 19.57 41.62
C LYS A 56 26.94 18.61 42.73
N SER A 57 28.03 18.93 43.43
CA SER A 57 28.46 18.22 44.65
C SER A 57 27.58 18.67 45.83
N ARG A 58 26.82 17.75 46.43
CA ARG A 58 26.27 17.94 47.77
C ARG A 58 27.29 17.39 48.77
N LYS A 59 27.76 18.27 49.64
CA LYS A 59 28.67 18.00 50.76
C LYS A 59 27.88 17.20 51.82
N GLY A 60 28.32 15.98 52.10
CA GLY A 60 27.73 15.10 53.10
C GLY A 60 28.84 14.28 53.76
N LYS A 61 28.82 14.26 55.09
CA LYS A 61 29.76 13.71 56.08
C LYS A 61 30.51 12.44 55.66
N GLU A 62 31.81 12.43 55.96
CA GLU A 62 32.68 11.27 56.02
C GLU A 62 32.12 10.22 56.99
N VAL A 63 31.94 9.01 56.49
CA VAL A 63 31.86 7.78 57.27
C VAL A 63 32.76 6.78 56.56
N GLU A 64 33.82 6.36 57.25
CA GLU A 64 34.70 5.28 56.82
C GLU A 64 33.90 3.97 56.74
N GLY A 65 33.95 3.30 55.59
CA GLY A 65 33.26 2.03 55.39
C GLY A 65 33.32 1.55 53.95
N GLU A 66 34.21 0.59 53.71
CA GLU A 66 34.26 -0.41 52.62
C GLU A 66 34.22 0.07 51.15
N GLU A 67 35.27 -0.29 50.40
CA GLU A 67 35.31 -0.14 48.95
C GLU A 67 34.11 -0.87 48.30
N PRO A 68 33.37 -0.23 47.38
CA PRO A 68 32.30 -0.91 46.68
C PRO A 68 32.94 -1.91 45.71
N VAL A 69 32.83 -3.20 46.04
CA VAL A 69 33.19 -4.32 45.16
C VAL A 69 32.53 -4.07 43.80
N LYS A 70 33.37 -3.79 42.79
CA LYS A 70 32.94 -3.66 41.39
C LYS A 70 32.29 -4.99 41.01
N ARG A 71 30.96 -5.05 41.05
CA ARG A 71 30.20 -6.20 40.54
C ARG A 71 30.65 -6.43 39.11
N SER A 72 31.39 -7.51 38.89
CA SER A 72 31.77 -8.01 37.57
C SER A 72 30.49 -8.05 36.74
N ARG A 73 30.44 -7.29 35.65
CA ARG A 73 29.35 -7.41 34.68
C ARG A 73 29.31 -8.88 34.28
N ARG A 74 28.21 -9.58 34.59
CA ARG A 74 28.00 -10.95 34.12
C ARG A 74 28.14 -10.92 32.60
N ARG A 75 29.24 -11.48 32.12
CA ARG A 75 29.57 -11.57 30.70
C ARG A 75 28.45 -12.33 30.00
N GLY A 76 27.98 -11.81 28.86
CA GLY A 76 26.91 -12.45 28.10
C GLY A 76 27.40 -13.78 27.51
N ARG A 77 26.51 -14.78 27.38
CA ARG A 77 26.85 -16.13 26.89
C ARG A 77 27.47 -16.15 25.47
N LEU A 78 27.35 -15.05 24.71
CA LEU A 78 27.86 -14.91 23.33
C LEU A 78 28.97 -13.86 23.19
N GLU A 79 29.52 -13.34 24.29
CA GLU A 79 30.55 -12.29 24.24
C GLU A 79 31.83 -12.75 23.53
N MET A 80 32.15 -14.04 23.60
CA MET A 80 33.32 -14.66 22.95
C MET A 80 33.08 -15.03 21.48
N MET A 81 31.88 -14.79 20.93
CA MET A 81 31.55 -15.15 19.55
C MET A 81 32.47 -14.48 18.51
N PRO A 82 32.89 -13.20 18.66
CA PRO A 82 33.88 -12.60 17.76
C PRO A 82 35.29 -13.19 17.89
N ASP A 83 35.58 -13.88 18.99
CA ASP A 83 36.88 -14.49 19.31
C ASP A 83 36.92 -15.99 18.96
N MET A 84 35.83 -16.54 18.41
CA MET A 84 35.79 -17.90 17.88
C MET A 84 36.70 -18.05 16.64
N ASN A 85 37.07 -19.29 16.31
CA ASN A 85 37.71 -19.58 15.03
C ASN A 85 36.86 -19.00 13.88
N LEU A 86 37.49 -18.19 13.04
CA LEU A 86 36.87 -17.49 11.92
C LEU A 86 36.14 -18.46 10.98
N ASP A 87 36.61 -19.69 10.79
CA ASP A 87 35.97 -20.67 9.90
C ASP A 87 34.56 -21.04 10.39
N ILE A 88 34.43 -21.35 11.68
CA ILE A 88 33.14 -21.68 12.31
C ILE A 88 32.25 -20.44 12.32
N LEU A 89 32.84 -19.28 12.62
CA LEU A 89 32.10 -18.03 12.64
C LEU A 89 31.54 -17.71 11.24
N PHE A 90 32.33 -17.82 10.18
CA PHE A 90 31.88 -17.58 8.81
C PHE A 90 30.88 -18.63 8.32
N TYR A 91 30.99 -19.88 8.77
CA TYR A 91 29.96 -20.88 8.52
C TYR A 91 28.61 -20.45 9.10
N ILE A 92 28.58 -20.05 10.37
CA ILE A 92 27.35 -19.55 11.02
C ILE A 92 26.83 -18.30 10.32
N LEU A 93 27.71 -17.33 10.04
CA LEU A 93 27.33 -16.08 9.37
C LEU A 93 26.79 -16.33 7.96
N GLY A 94 27.33 -17.31 7.24
CA GLY A 94 26.85 -17.71 5.92
C GLY A 94 25.43 -18.28 5.95
N LEU A 95 24.94 -18.78 7.08
CA LEU A 95 23.56 -19.27 7.27
C LEU A 95 22.55 -18.18 7.62
N LEU A 96 23.01 -16.94 7.84
CA LEU A 96 22.14 -15.83 8.20
C LEU A 96 21.58 -15.15 6.95
N HIS A 97 20.43 -14.49 7.10
CA HIS A 97 19.93 -13.62 6.05
C HIS A 97 20.85 -12.38 5.91
N PRO A 98 21.08 -11.82 4.70
CA PRO A 98 21.96 -10.66 4.51
C PRO A 98 21.58 -9.43 5.36
N MET A 99 20.29 -9.27 5.66
CA MET A 99 19.82 -8.23 6.59
C MET A 99 20.36 -8.44 8.02
N ASP A 100 20.42 -9.68 8.48
CA ASP A 100 20.91 -10.01 9.82
C ASP A 100 22.41 -9.79 9.90
N LEU A 101 23.14 -10.09 8.82
CA LEU A 101 24.56 -9.73 8.72
C LEU A 101 24.78 -8.21 8.79
N LEU A 102 23.93 -7.40 8.13
CA LEU A 102 23.99 -5.94 8.26
C LEU A 102 23.72 -5.46 9.67
N ASN A 103 22.72 -6.04 10.33
CA ASN A 103 22.38 -5.71 11.70
C ASN A 103 23.53 -6.09 12.64
N LEU A 104 24.11 -7.28 12.48
CA LEU A 104 25.23 -7.76 13.26
C LEU A 104 26.46 -6.85 13.09
N ALA A 105 26.77 -6.45 11.86
CA ALA A 105 27.84 -5.49 11.56
C ALA A 105 27.61 -4.09 12.18
N ARG A 106 26.40 -3.77 12.64
CA ARG A 106 26.06 -2.53 13.33
C ARG A 106 26.04 -2.67 14.86
N THR A 107 26.10 -3.88 15.40
CA THR A 107 26.07 -4.12 16.85
C THR A 107 27.39 -3.82 17.56
N THR A 108 28.53 -4.31 17.03
CA THR A 108 29.85 -4.16 17.65
C THR A 108 30.91 -3.73 16.64
N LYS A 109 31.98 -3.09 17.14
CA LYS A 109 33.13 -2.70 16.31
C LYS A 109 33.85 -3.89 15.70
N SER A 110 33.94 -5.01 16.43
CA SER A 110 34.59 -6.23 15.96
C SER A 110 33.83 -6.86 14.80
N PHE A 111 32.51 -7.02 14.91
CA PHE A 111 31.69 -7.53 13.79
C PHE A 111 31.69 -6.58 12.60
N ARG A 112 31.66 -5.26 12.85
CA ARG A 112 31.79 -4.28 11.77
C ARG A 112 33.10 -4.47 11.01
N HIS A 113 34.21 -4.57 11.73
CA HIS A 113 35.53 -4.72 11.14
C HIS A 113 35.65 -6.05 10.37
N LEU A 114 35.13 -7.14 10.92
CA LEU A 114 35.12 -8.45 10.27
C LEU A 114 34.25 -8.45 9.00
N LEU A 115 32.97 -8.09 9.11
CA LEU A 115 31.99 -8.26 8.04
C LEU A 115 32.15 -7.26 6.89
N MET A 116 32.73 -6.09 7.13
CA MET A 116 32.87 -5.05 6.09
C MET A 116 34.18 -5.17 5.28
N GLN A 117 35.03 -6.16 5.59
CA GLN A 117 36.24 -6.44 4.82
C GLN A 117 35.95 -7.20 3.52
N LYS A 118 36.79 -6.97 2.51
CA LYS A 118 36.73 -7.70 1.23
C LYS A 118 36.96 -9.21 1.40
N SER A 119 37.80 -9.61 2.35
CA SER A 119 38.06 -11.02 2.71
C SER A 119 36.80 -11.74 3.18
N SER A 120 35.81 -11.03 3.71
CA SER A 120 34.55 -11.58 4.20
C SER A 120 33.45 -11.62 3.14
N ALA A 121 33.72 -11.19 1.90
CA ALA A 121 32.73 -11.12 0.82
C ALA A 121 32.09 -12.48 0.53
N PHE A 122 32.83 -13.58 0.70
CA PHE A 122 32.30 -14.93 0.51
C PHE A 122 31.14 -15.23 1.46
N ALA A 123 31.21 -14.81 2.73
CA ALA A 123 30.16 -15.07 3.71
C ALA A 123 28.86 -14.36 3.32
N TRP A 124 28.95 -13.14 2.79
CA TRP A 124 27.80 -12.42 2.25
C TRP A 124 27.24 -13.08 1.00
N LYS A 125 28.11 -13.54 0.09
CA LYS A 125 27.70 -14.26 -1.11
C LYS A 125 26.98 -15.57 -0.75
N THR A 126 27.50 -16.32 0.22
CA THR A 126 26.87 -17.53 0.75
C THR A 126 25.49 -17.21 1.34
N ALA A 127 25.39 -16.22 2.21
CA ALA A 127 24.11 -15.76 2.78
C ALA A 127 23.10 -15.34 1.71
N ARG A 128 23.56 -14.60 0.68
CA ARG A 128 22.72 -14.18 -0.44
C ARG A 128 22.23 -15.36 -1.28
N SER A 129 23.09 -16.35 -1.53
CA SER A 129 22.78 -17.52 -2.37
C SER A 129 21.64 -18.41 -1.84
N GLN A 130 21.31 -18.29 -0.55
CA GLN A 130 20.16 -18.97 0.05
C GLN A 130 18.82 -18.36 -0.33
N ILE A 131 18.82 -17.14 -0.87
CA ILE A 131 17.62 -16.45 -1.32
C ILE A 131 17.34 -16.88 -2.76
N GLN A 132 16.26 -17.63 -2.92
CA GLN A 132 15.84 -18.12 -4.23
C GLN A 132 15.59 -16.96 -5.20
N SER A 133 16.02 -17.16 -6.45
CA SER A 133 15.82 -16.28 -7.61
C SER A 133 16.33 -14.84 -7.45
N LEU A 134 17.08 -14.53 -6.40
CA LEU A 134 17.69 -13.22 -6.21
C LEU A 134 18.87 -13.04 -7.17
N PRO A 135 18.91 -11.96 -7.99
CA PRO A 135 20.03 -11.71 -8.88
C PRO A 135 21.37 -11.60 -8.13
N ASP A 136 22.46 -11.92 -8.84
CA ASP A 136 23.79 -11.76 -8.28
C ASP A 136 24.12 -10.30 -7.96
N CYS A 137 24.99 -10.10 -6.97
CA CYS A 137 25.51 -8.78 -6.68
C CYS A 137 26.26 -8.26 -7.92
N PRO A 138 25.87 -7.10 -8.47
CA PRO A 138 26.49 -6.59 -9.68
C PRO A 138 27.91 -6.08 -9.37
N PRO A 139 28.81 -6.02 -10.36
CA PRO A 139 30.22 -5.72 -10.15
C PRO A 139 30.49 -4.28 -9.65
N ASP A 140 29.53 -3.37 -9.83
CA ASP A 140 29.60 -1.98 -9.36
C ASP A 140 29.25 -1.82 -7.87
N MET A 141 28.82 -2.88 -7.18
CA MET A 141 28.48 -2.86 -5.76
C MET A 141 29.21 -3.95 -4.96
N SER A 142 29.47 -3.65 -3.69
CA SER A 142 29.86 -4.68 -2.72
C SER A 142 28.63 -5.40 -2.17
N GLU A 143 28.80 -6.67 -1.77
CA GLU A 143 27.72 -7.48 -1.20
C GLU A 143 27.02 -6.79 0.01
N PRO A 144 27.71 -6.12 0.95
CA PRO A 144 27.03 -5.37 2.02
C PRO A 144 26.22 -4.17 1.51
N GLN A 145 26.70 -3.46 0.48
CA GLN A 145 25.95 -2.36 -0.14
C GLN A 145 24.69 -2.90 -0.83
N TYR A 146 24.80 -4.02 -1.54
CA TYR A 146 23.68 -4.66 -2.20
C TYR A 146 22.64 -5.13 -1.18
N ALA A 147 23.07 -5.83 -0.13
CA ALA A 147 22.20 -6.23 0.98
C ALA A 147 21.48 -5.01 1.62
N ASN A 148 22.17 -3.88 1.77
CA ASN A 148 21.58 -2.68 2.36
C ASN A 148 20.54 -2.06 1.43
N LEU A 149 20.78 -2.06 0.12
CA LEU A 149 19.82 -1.63 -0.89
C LEU A 149 18.56 -2.52 -0.89
N LEU A 150 18.76 -3.84 -0.87
CA LEU A 150 17.68 -4.83 -0.94
C LEU A 150 16.82 -4.85 0.32
N PHE A 151 17.42 -4.99 1.49
CA PHE A 151 16.71 -5.43 2.69
C PHE A 151 16.59 -4.36 3.77
N TYR A 152 17.43 -3.33 3.78
CA TYR A 152 17.37 -2.29 4.81
C TYR A 152 16.40 -1.17 4.38
N PRO A 153 15.19 -1.06 4.97
CA PRO A 153 14.13 -0.20 4.45
C PRO A 153 14.29 1.25 4.94
N HIS A 154 15.49 1.81 4.87
CA HIS A 154 15.78 3.17 5.34
C HIS A 154 16.47 3.99 4.26
N CYS A 155 16.24 5.29 4.34
CA CYS A 155 16.83 6.24 3.42
C CYS A 155 18.34 6.29 3.59
N HIS A 156 19.08 6.14 2.49
CA HIS A 156 20.55 6.15 2.49
C HIS A 156 21.16 7.50 2.90
N ARG A 157 20.38 8.58 2.94
CA ARG A 157 20.83 9.92 3.38
C ARG A 157 20.41 10.24 4.81
N CYS A 158 19.11 10.21 5.11
CA CYS A 158 18.59 10.68 6.40
C CYS A 158 18.19 9.56 7.38
N GLY A 159 18.25 8.29 6.98
CA GLY A 159 17.88 7.16 7.84
C GLY A 159 16.38 7.00 8.12
N LYS A 160 15.49 7.83 7.55
CA LYS A 160 14.03 7.62 7.68
C LYS A 160 13.59 6.35 6.96
N VAL A 161 12.60 5.65 7.50
CA VAL A 161 12.02 4.45 6.87
C VAL A 161 11.46 4.80 5.50
N VAL A 162 11.84 4.03 4.47
CA VAL A 162 11.33 4.16 3.10
C VAL A 162 11.28 2.78 2.43
N PRO A 163 10.09 2.32 2.01
CA PRO A 163 9.95 1.02 1.36
C PRO A 163 10.44 1.03 -0.08
N THR A 164 10.38 2.19 -0.76
CA THR A 164 10.71 2.33 -2.18
C THR A 164 12.20 2.18 -2.44
N ILE A 165 12.52 1.35 -3.45
CA ILE A 165 13.85 1.16 -4.01
C ILE A 165 13.90 1.85 -5.38
N HIS A 166 14.99 2.55 -5.67
CA HIS A 166 15.30 3.06 -7.01
C HIS A 166 16.43 2.21 -7.60
N TRP A 167 16.06 1.13 -8.28
CA TRP A 167 16.98 0.09 -8.73
C TRP A 167 18.02 0.58 -9.72
N ARG A 168 17.64 1.47 -10.64
CA ARG A 168 18.57 2.02 -11.64
C ARG A 168 19.53 3.03 -11.03
N LEU A 169 19.13 3.68 -9.93
CA LEU A 169 19.98 4.62 -9.19
C LEU A 169 20.72 3.96 -8.01
N ARG A 170 20.55 2.65 -7.78
CA ARG A 170 21.16 1.90 -6.66
C ARG A 170 20.91 2.52 -5.28
N LEU A 171 19.74 3.14 -5.05
CA LEU A 171 19.50 3.91 -3.83
C LEU A 171 18.08 3.81 -3.26
N ARG A 172 17.95 4.16 -1.98
CA ARG A 172 16.68 4.39 -1.26
C ARG A 172 16.62 5.81 -0.74
N TYR A 173 15.77 6.66 -1.34
CA TYR A 173 15.56 8.03 -0.87
C TYR A 173 14.11 8.27 -0.47
N CYS A 174 13.92 8.87 0.71
CA CYS A 174 12.61 9.36 1.14
C CYS A 174 12.17 10.54 0.25
N PRO A 175 10.87 10.91 0.26
CA PRO A 175 10.37 12.01 -0.59
C PRO A 175 11.14 13.33 -0.44
N ALA A 176 11.60 13.67 0.77
CA ALA A 176 12.41 14.87 1.01
C ALA A 176 13.80 14.76 0.34
N CYS A 177 14.54 13.69 0.62
CA CYS A 177 15.86 13.47 0.02
C CYS A 177 15.81 13.35 -1.51
N ARG A 178 14.71 12.83 -2.09
CA ARG A 178 14.56 12.82 -3.56
C ARG A 178 14.51 14.23 -4.14
N LYS A 179 13.83 15.17 -3.49
CA LYS A 179 13.75 16.56 -3.95
C LYS A 179 15.11 17.27 -3.88
N GLU A 180 15.91 16.91 -2.88
CA GLU A 180 17.21 17.54 -2.62
C GLU A 180 18.33 16.97 -3.50
N TYR A 181 18.47 15.64 -3.51
CA TYR A 181 19.60 14.93 -4.10
C TYR A 181 19.35 14.38 -5.50
N LEU A 182 18.11 14.35 -5.98
CA LEU A 182 17.81 13.99 -7.37
C LEU A 182 17.45 15.23 -8.18
N VAL A 183 17.85 15.25 -9.43
CA VAL A 183 17.59 16.35 -10.36
C VAL A 183 16.94 15.81 -11.63
N ASP A 184 15.96 16.54 -12.14
CA ASP A 184 15.37 16.30 -13.45
C ASP A 184 16.48 16.34 -14.51
N SER A 185 16.61 15.28 -15.31
CA SER A 185 17.66 15.17 -16.32
C SER A 185 17.60 16.30 -17.34
N ARG A 186 16.41 16.88 -17.58
CA ARG A 186 16.20 18.04 -18.48
C ARG A 186 16.77 19.34 -17.93
N ARG A 187 16.94 19.42 -16.60
CA ARG A 187 17.55 20.57 -15.92
C ARG A 187 19.05 20.42 -15.77
N CYS A 188 19.61 19.28 -16.16
CA CYS A 188 21.05 19.12 -16.18
C CYS A 188 21.61 19.83 -17.42
N GLY A 189 22.66 20.63 -17.27
CA GLY A 189 23.35 21.24 -18.41
C GLY A 189 23.95 20.18 -19.35
N ALA A 190 24.49 20.63 -20.48
CA ALA A 190 25.31 19.77 -21.32
C ALA A 190 26.46 19.16 -20.50
N PRO A 191 26.73 17.84 -20.63
CA PRO A 191 26.23 16.94 -21.69
C PRO A 191 25.02 16.10 -21.28
N VAL A 192 24.59 16.15 -20.01
CA VAL A 192 23.64 15.19 -19.43
C VAL A 192 22.25 15.27 -20.07
N TYR A 193 21.79 16.47 -20.41
CA TYR A 193 20.52 16.65 -21.15
C TYR A 193 20.64 16.25 -22.63
N GLN A 194 21.78 16.57 -23.26
CA GLN A 194 21.99 16.39 -24.71
C GLN A 194 22.38 14.94 -25.08
N LEU A 195 22.92 14.18 -24.14
CA LEU A 195 23.40 12.81 -24.34
C LEU A 195 22.71 11.87 -23.35
N PRO A 196 21.42 11.55 -23.61
CA PRO A 196 20.69 10.60 -22.77
C PRO A 196 21.42 9.26 -22.70
N LEU A 197 21.23 8.54 -21.58
CA LEU A 197 21.77 7.20 -21.28
C LEU A 197 23.26 7.13 -20.89
N ALA A 198 23.96 8.26 -20.76
CA ALA A 198 25.34 8.25 -20.23
C ALA A 198 25.41 8.24 -18.69
N LEU A 199 24.26 8.36 -18.01
CA LEU A 199 24.14 8.26 -16.55
C LEU A 199 22.93 7.42 -16.16
N PRO A 200 23.02 6.66 -15.05
CA PRO A 200 21.87 5.95 -14.51
C PRO A 200 20.76 6.93 -14.16
N ARG A 201 19.53 6.58 -14.51
CA ARG A 201 18.34 7.43 -14.35
C ARG A 201 17.12 6.61 -13.98
N GLU A 202 16.23 7.22 -13.20
CA GLU A 202 14.97 6.61 -12.80
C GLU A 202 13.79 7.40 -13.34
N ARG A 203 12.78 6.71 -13.87
CA ARG A 203 11.55 7.35 -14.36
C ARG A 203 10.56 7.49 -13.21
N MET A 204 10.30 8.72 -12.78
CA MET A 204 9.41 9.01 -11.66
C MET A 204 8.29 9.98 -12.05
N LYS A 205 7.16 9.94 -11.31
CA LYS A 205 6.08 10.91 -11.46
C LYS A 205 6.50 12.26 -10.86
N GLN A 206 6.26 13.33 -11.61
CA GLN A 206 6.40 14.72 -11.17
C GLN A 206 5.14 15.49 -11.62
N GLY A 207 4.21 15.69 -10.69
CA GLY A 207 2.87 16.19 -11.02
C GLY A 207 2.14 15.24 -11.98
N ARG A 208 1.64 15.77 -13.10
CA ARG A 208 0.93 15.00 -14.14
C ARG A 208 1.85 14.23 -15.09
N TYR A 209 3.16 14.52 -15.09
CA TYR A 209 4.10 13.98 -16.07
C TYR A 209 5.05 12.94 -15.45
N LYS A 210 5.59 12.05 -16.28
CA LYS A 210 6.70 11.16 -15.90
C LYS A 210 8.00 11.74 -16.45
N VAL A 211 8.99 11.88 -15.57
CA VAL A 211 10.27 12.55 -15.87
C VAL A 211 11.42 11.64 -15.42
N PHE A 212 12.55 11.73 -16.11
CA PHE A 212 13.76 11.03 -15.71
C PHE A 212 14.56 11.87 -14.72
N PHE A 213 14.96 11.25 -13.63
CA PHE A 213 15.82 11.85 -12.63
C PHE A 213 17.16 11.15 -12.59
N VAL A 214 18.20 11.92 -12.36
CA VAL A 214 19.57 11.45 -12.10
C VAL A 214 19.98 11.91 -10.70
N GLU A 215 20.95 11.22 -10.11
CA GLU A 215 21.56 11.71 -8.87
C GLU A 215 22.38 12.98 -9.14
N ARG A 216 22.18 14.01 -8.30
CA ARG A 216 22.82 15.32 -8.45
C ARG A 216 24.34 15.21 -8.44
N GLU A 217 24.89 14.48 -7.47
CA GLU A 217 26.34 14.31 -7.32
C GLU A 217 26.95 13.58 -8.52
N ALA A 218 26.32 12.49 -8.98
CA ALA A 218 26.75 11.76 -10.17
C ALA A 218 26.72 12.64 -11.44
N SER A 219 25.67 13.45 -11.60
CA SER A 219 25.55 14.40 -12.72
C SER A 219 26.67 15.45 -12.71
N LEU A 220 26.98 16.02 -11.55
CA LEU A 220 28.05 17.00 -11.41
C LEU A 220 29.44 16.38 -11.67
N ALA A 221 29.68 15.18 -11.14
CA ALA A 221 30.93 14.45 -11.35
C ALA A 221 31.14 14.13 -12.84
N PHE A 222 30.11 13.63 -13.51
CA PHE A 222 30.13 13.34 -14.94
C PHE A 222 30.40 14.60 -15.79
N GLN A 223 29.73 15.71 -15.50
CA GLN A 223 29.97 16.98 -16.21
C GLN A 223 31.42 17.45 -16.05
N LYS A 224 31.99 17.31 -14.84
CA LYS A 224 33.38 17.68 -14.56
C LYS A 224 34.38 16.78 -15.30
N GLU A 225 34.12 15.48 -15.34
CA GLU A 225 34.94 14.50 -16.07
C GLU A 225 34.90 14.78 -17.58
N TYR A 226 33.71 14.93 -18.15
CA TYR A 226 33.52 15.18 -19.58
C TYR A 226 34.17 16.48 -20.08
N ARG A 227 34.09 17.56 -19.29
CA ARG A 227 34.68 18.86 -19.68
C ARG A 227 36.21 18.83 -19.74
N LYS A 228 36.85 17.93 -18.97
CA LYS A 228 38.31 17.78 -18.97
C LYS A 228 38.82 16.96 -20.15
N LEU A 229 37.96 16.14 -20.76
CA LEU A 229 38.36 15.26 -21.86
C LEU A 229 38.57 16.04 -23.16
N PRO A 230 39.67 15.74 -23.90
CA PRO A 230 39.84 16.16 -25.29
C PRO A 230 38.64 15.76 -26.14
N THR A 231 38.35 16.52 -27.20
CA THR A 231 37.18 16.28 -28.05
C THR A 231 37.17 14.87 -28.65
N GLU A 232 38.35 14.34 -29.01
CA GLU A 232 38.50 13.02 -29.64
C GLU A 232 38.17 11.86 -28.70
N GLU A 233 38.43 11.99 -27.40
CA GLU A 233 38.18 10.95 -26.40
C GLU A 233 36.73 10.92 -25.89
N ARG A 234 35.94 11.98 -26.18
CA ARG A 234 34.58 12.12 -25.65
C ARG A 234 33.64 11.05 -26.16
N GLU A 235 33.76 10.66 -27.42
CA GLU A 235 32.86 9.65 -28.00
C GLU A 235 33.07 8.28 -27.35
N GLU A 236 34.32 7.84 -27.22
CA GLU A 236 34.66 6.58 -26.57
C GLU A 236 34.28 6.59 -25.08
N PHE A 237 34.51 7.70 -24.39
CA PHE A 237 34.05 7.88 -23.01
C PHE A 237 32.53 7.71 -22.88
N LEU A 238 31.75 8.35 -23.76
CA LEU A 238 30.28 8.25 -23.76
C LEU A 238 29.81 6.84 -24.08
N LYS A 239 30.46 6.17 -25.04
CA LYS A 239 30.18 4.77 -25.39
C LYS A 239 30.36 3.87 -24.16
N ASN A 240 31.47 4.01 -23.45
CA ASN A 240 31.75 3.24 -22.23
C ASN A 240 30.73 3.51 -21.12
N LYS A 241 30.36 4.78 -20.91
CA LYS A 241 29.32 5.13 -19.91
C LYS A 241 27.95 4.55 -20.26
N ARG A 242 27.56 4.57 -21.54
CA ARG A 242 26.30 3.95 -22.00
C ARG A 242 26.29 2.45 -21.79
N LEU A 243 27.41 1.76 -22.05
CA LEU A 243 27.55 0.33 -21.76
C LEU A 243 27.38 0.04 -20.27
N GLN A 244 28.02 0.82 -19.39
CA GLN A 244 27.84 0.69 -17.94
C GLN A 244 26.37 0.89 -17.52
N VAL A 245 25.69 1.91 -18.06
CA VAL A 245 24.29 2.17 -17.77
C VAL A 245 23.39 1.05 -18.27
N ALA A 246 23.68 0.47 -19.44
CA ALA A 246 22.93 -0.67 -19.97
C ALA A 246 23.02 -1.91 -19.06
N GLU A 247 24.21 -2.21 -18.52
CA GLU A 247 24.38 -3.30 -17.54
C GLU A 247 23.61 -3.02 -16.24
N ILE A 248 23.61 -1.76 -15.77
CA ILE A 248 22.80 -1.36 -14.61
C ILE A 248 21.31 -1.51 -14.90
N GLU A 249 20.84 -1.11 -16.09
CA GLU A 249 19.44 -1.23 -16.48
C GLU A 249 18.99 -2.69 -16.58
N LYS A 250 19.81 -3.58 -17.13
CA LYS A 250 19.57 -5.01 -17.20
C LYS A 250 19.43 -5.61 -15.80
N HIS A 251 20.43 -5.40 -14.95
CA HIS A 251 20.42 -5.91 -13.58
C HIS A 251 19.27 -5.32 -12.74
N ALA A 252 18.96 -4.03 -12.92
CA ALA A 252 17.83 -3.39 -12.27
C ALA A 252 16.49 -4.05 -12.67
N ALA A 253 16.31 -4.41 -13.94
CA ALA A 253 15.11 -5.11 -14.40
C ALA A 253 14.97 -6.50 -13.76
N GLU A 254 16.06 -7.25 -13.66
CA GLU A 254 16.09 -8.56 -12.96
C GLU A 254 15.70 -8.40 -11.48
N CYS A 255 16.24 -7.38 -10.81
CA CYS A 255 15.90 -7.08 -9.41
C CYS A 255 14.44 -6.66 -9.24
N GLU A 256 13.91 -5.84 -10.15
CA GLU A 256 12.51 -5.44 -10.16
C GLU A 256 11.57 -6.64 -10.29
N GLU A 257 11.92 -7.58 -11.17
CA GLU A 257 11.10 -8.77 -11.39
C GLU A 257 11.13 -9.70 -10.18
N TRP A 258 12.32 -9.97 -9.63
CA TRP A 258 12.45 -10.71 -8.38
C TRP A 258 11.63 -10.06 -7.25
N HIS A 259 11.75 -8.74 -7.06
CA HIS A 259 11.06 -8.02 -6.00
C HIS A 259 9.53 -8.03 -6.19
N ARG A 260 9.06 -7.93 -7.44
CA ARG A 260 7.65 -8.09 -7.81
C ARG A 260 7.17 -9.49 -7.43
N GLY A 261 7.93 -10.53 -7.77
CA GLY A 261 7.63 -11.92 -7.44
C GLY A 261 7.48 -12.12 -5.93
N VAL A 262 8.45 -11.70 -5.13
CA VAL A 262 8.40 -11.78 -3.66
C VAL A 262 7.19 -11.04 -3.10
N THR A 263 6.92 -9.83 -3.59
CA THR A 263 5.77 -9.03 -3.14
C THR A 263 4.45 -9.71 -3.52
N SER A 264 4.37 -10.32 -4.69
CA SER A 264 3.19 -11.03 -5.18
C SER A 264 2.93 -12.31 -4.38
N MET A 265 3.96 -13.11 -4.11
CA MET A 265 3.84 -14.30 -3.25
C MET A 265 3.34 -13.92 -1.86
N ARG A 266 3.96 -12.90 -1.25
CA ARG A 266 3.52 -12.42 0.07
C ARG A 266 2.08 -11.92 0.06
N LYS A 267 1.65 -11.29 -1.04
CA LYS A 267 0.27 -10.87 -1.22
C LYS A 267 -0.66 -12.08 -1.31
N SER A 268 -0.32 -13.10 -2.12
CA SER A 268 -1.09 -14.34 -2.25
C SER A 268 -1.28 -15.04 -0.90
N GLU A 269 -0.19 -15.22 -0.14
CA GLU A 269 -0.25 -15.81 1.21
C GLU A 269 -1.24 -15.06 2.12
N LEU A 270 -1.22 -13.72 2.08
CA LEU A 270 -2.13 -12.91 2.88
C LEU A 270 -3.57 -12.99 2.37
N ASP A 271 -3.77 -13.09 1.06
CA ASP A 271 -5.08 -13.22 0.43
C ASP A 271 -5.69 -14.61 0.72
N GLU A 272 -4.88 -15.68 0.72
CA GLU A 272 -5.28 -17.03 1.14
C GLU A 272 -5.76 -17.04 2.60
N VAL A 273 -5.01 -16.39 3.50
CA VAL A 273 -5.41 -16.27 4.91
C VAL A 273 -6.71 -15.45 5.06
N ARG A 274 -6.91 -14.41 4.24
CA ARG A 274 -8.16 -13.63 4.24
C ARG A 274 -9.34 -14.44 3.71
N SER A 275 -9.14 -15.21 2.63
CA SER A 275 -10.16 -16.09 2.07
C SER A 275 -10.59 -17.13 3.09
N ALA A 276 -9.64 -17.85 3.69
CA ALA A 276 -9.96 -18.85 4.71
C ALA A 276 -10.68 -18.25 5.93
N ARG A 277 -10.35 -17.00 6.30
CA ARG A 277 -11.08 -16.26 7.32
C ARG A 277 -12.49 -15.93 6.87
N ALA A 278 -12.67 -15.45 5.64
CA ALA A 278 -13.98 -15.11 5.09
C ALA A 278 -14.89 -16.34 5.07
N ASP A 279 -14.40 -17.46 4.55
CA ASP A 279 -15.12 -18.73 4.51
C ASP A 279 -15.57 -19.17 5.92
N ALA A 280 -14.67 -19.07 6.91
CA ALA A 280 -14.99 -19.41 8.29
C ALA A 280 -16.03 -18.47 8.93
N ILE A 281 -16.06 -17.19 8.56
CA ILE A 281 -17.08 -16.24 9.03
C ILE A 281 -18.41 -16.54 8.36
N LEU A 282 -18.42 -16.69 7.03
CA LEU A 282 -19.64 -16.96 6.27
C LEU A 282 -20.29 -18.26 6.73
N ALA A 283 -19.52 -19.32 6.94
CA ALA A 283 -20.02 -20.58 7.48
C ALA A 283 -20.70 -20.40 8.84
N ARG A 284 -20.12 -19.60 9.75
CA ARG A 284 -20.75 -19.36 11.06
C ARG A 284 -22.00 -18.48 10.98
N ILE A 285 -22.05 -17.53 10.05
CA ILE A 285 -23.26 -16.73 9.79
C ILE A 285 -24.36 -17.62 9.21
N ASP A 286 -24.00 -18.54 8.31
CA ASP A 286 -24.88 -19.53 7.73
C ASP A 286 -25.44 -20.50 8.78
N ASP A 287 -24.58 -21.02 9.67
CA ASP A 287 -24.98 -21.87 10.80
C ASP A 287 -25.98 -21.18 11.76
N LEU A 288 -25.95 -19.85 11.82
CA LEU A 288 -26.88 -19.03 12.59
C LEU A 288 -28.18 -18.71 11.83
N GLY A 289 -28.32 -19.24 10.61
CA GLY A 289 -29.52 -19.19 9.80
C GLY A 289 -29.63 -17.99 8.88
N TYR A 290 -28.52 -17.34 8.49
CA TYR A 290 -28.49 -16.14 7.63
C TYR A 290 -28.09 -16.40 6.17
N SER A 291 -28.40 -17.59 5.66
CA SER A 291 -28.13 -18.00 4.27
C SER A 291 -28.74 -17.04 3.25
N ASP A 292 -29.96 -16.57 3.49
CA ASP A 292 -30.69 -15.60 2.66
C ASP A 292 -29.90 -14.29 2.46
N VAL A 293 -29.28 -13.79 3.53
CA VAL A 293 -28.46 -12.58 3.49
C VAL A 293 -27.17 -12.84 2.70
N ILE A 294 -26.51 -13.98 2.94
CA ILE A 294 -25.28 -14.37 2.24
C ILE A 294 -25.55 -14.48 0.73
N GLU A 295 -26.61 -15.16 0.33
CA GLU A 295 -27.00 -15.33 -1.07
C GLU A 295 -27.33 -14.00 -1.76
N PHE A 296 -28.09 -13.13 -1.08
CA PHE A 296 -28.48 -11.83 -1.64
C PHE A 296 -27.28 -10.91 -1.91
N PHE A 297 -26.35 -10.83 -0.96
CA PHE A 297 -25.18 -9.97 -1.11
C PHE A 297 -24.06 -10.63 -1.94
N GLY A 298 -23.93 -11.95 -1.88
CA GLY A 298 -22.79 -12.69 -2.40
C GLY A 298 -21.47 -12.12 -1.85
N GLY A 299 -20.44 -12.06 -2.69
CA GLY A 299 -19.13 -11.48 -2.31
C GLY A 299 -19.14 -10.00 -1.92
N ARG A 300 -20.28 -9.29 -2.04
CA ARG A 300 -20.39 -7.90 -1.57
C ARG A 300 -20.42 -7.80 -0.05
N ILE A 301 -20.87 -8.83 0.67
CA ILE A 301 -20.91 -8.80 2.15
C ILE A 301 -19.51 -8.62 2.73
N GLU A 302 -18.50 -9.25 2.13
CA GLU A 302 -17.09 -9.10 2.50
C GLU A 302 -16.57 -7.67 2.26
N MET A 303 -17.07 -7.00 1.23
CA MET A 303 -16.71 -5.61 0.91
C MET A 303 -17.38 -4.63 1.88
N ILE A 304 -18.63 -4.87 2.26
CA ILE A 304 -19.38 -4.05 3.22
C ILE A 304 -18.75 -4.21 4.61
N GLU A 305 -18.55 -5.44 5.06
CA GLU A 305 -17.97 -5.79 6.36
C GLU A 305 -16.44 -5.91 6.33
N ARG A 306 -15.78 -5.10 5.49
CA ARG A 306 -14.34 -5.17 5.22
C ARG A 306 -13.47 -5.26 6.47
N LYS A 307 -13.86 -4.55 7.54
CA LYS A 307 -13.11 -4.52 8.81
C LYS A 307 -13.03 -5.90 9.48
N VAL A 308 -14.02 -6.75 9.28
CA VAL A 308 -14.09 -8.10 9.87
C VAL A 308 -13.42 -9.12 8.95
N PHE A 309 -13.67 -9.02 7.65
CA PHE A 309 -13.24 -9.99 6.64
C PHE A 309 -11.78 -9.80 6.17
N SER A 310 -11.29 -8.56 6.06
CA SER A 310 -9.97 -8.29 5.47
C SER A 310 -8.77 -8.50 6.40
N ILE A 311 -8.98 -8.98 7.63
CA ILE A 311 -7.91 -9.20 8.60
C ILE A 311 -7.10 -10.44 8.16
N PRO A 312 -5.79 -10.32 7.88
CA PRO A 312 -4.97 -11.45 7.44
C PRO A 312 -4.52 -12.30 8.64
N LYS A 313 -5.49 -12.86 9.37
CA LYS A 313 -5.28 -13.76 10.51
C LYS A 313 -6.39 -14.81 10.57
N PRO A 314 -6.06 -16.07 10.90
CA PRO A 314 -7.07 -17.10 11.14
C PRO A 314 -8.09 -16.64 12.18
N LEU A 315 -9.38 -16.92 11.92
CA LEU A 315 -10.44 -16.66 12.89
C LEU A 315 -10.31 -17.64 14.06
N THR A 316 -10.29 -17.13 15.28
CA THR A 316 -10.29 -17.96 16.50
C THR A 316 -11.65 -17.90 17.17
N ASP A 317 -12.00 -18.92 17.96
CA ASP A 317 -13.30 -18.96 18.67
C ASP A 317 -13.48 -17.78 19.63
N LYS A 318 -12.41 -17.39 20.32
CA LYS A 318 -12.41 -16.22 21.22
C LYS A 318 -12.66 -14.94 20.46
N GLU A 319 -12.05 -14.79 19.28
CA GLU A 319 -12.27 -13.63 18.43
C GLU A 319 -13.70 -13.63 17.90
N TRP A 320 -14.20 -14.78 17.40
CA TRP A 320 -15.57 -14.94 16.94
C TRP A 320 -16.58 -14.53 18.02
N ALA A 321 -16.45 -15.05 19.23
CA ALA A 321 -17.34 -14.70 20.35
C ALA A 321 -17.37 -13.20 20.64
N ARG A 322 -16.27 -12.49 20.39
CA ARG A 322 -16.19 -11.03 20.55
C ARG A 322 -16.84 -10.26 19.38
N ILE A 323 -16.64 -10.70 18.13
CA ILE A 323 -17.13 -9.97 16.95
C ILE A 323 -18.56 -10.33 16.56
N CYS A 324 -19.02 -11.52 16.94
CA CYS A 324 -20.30 -12.08 16.51
C CYS A 324 -21.51 -11.18 16.90
N PRO A 325 -21.65 -10.67 18.14
CA PRO A 325 -22.82 -9.87 18.51
C PRO A 325 -23.02 -8.63 17.63
N ASP A 326 -21.98 -7.80 17.51
CA ASP A 326 -22.03 -6.58 16.69
C ASP A 326 -22.22 -6.89 15.20
N LEU A 327 -21.68 -8.01 14.73
CA LEU A 327 -21.83 -8.44 13.33
C LEU A 327 -23.27 -8.88 13.06
N LEU A 328 -23.87 -9.67 13.95
CA LEU A 328 -25.24 -10.13 13.82
C LEU A 328 -26.24 -8.98 13.85
N GLU A 329 -26.04 -7.97 14.70
CA GLU A 329 -26.90 -6.77 14.70
C GLU A 329 -26.93 -6.10 13.31
N ARG A 330 -25.77 -6.02 12.65
CA ARG A 330 -25.70 -5.47 11.27
C ARG A 330 -26.31 -6.42 10.25
N VAL A 331 -26.07 -7.73 10.37
CA VAL A 331 -26.64 -8.75 9.48
C VAL A 331 -28.17 -8.81 9.59
N ASP A 332 -28.73 -8.64 10.79
CA ASP A 332 -30.17 -8.47 11.01
C ASP A 332 -30.70 -7.23 10.32
N GLY A 333 -29.98 -6.10 10.41
CA GLY A 333 -30.30 -4.90 9.66
C GLY A 333 -30.31 -5.14 8.15
N TYR A 334 -29.36 -5.92 7.63
CA TYR A 334 -29.33 -6.31 6.23
C TYR A 334 -30.52 -7.20 5.85
N ARG A 335 -30.89 -8.16 6.70
CA ARG A 335 -32.09 -8.97 6.47
C ARG A 335 -33.36 -8.11 6.39
N GLN A 336 -33.53 -7.15 7.31
CA GLN A 336 -34.67 -6.23 7.26
C GLN A 336 -34.71 -5.42 5.97
N GLN A 337 -33.55 -4.93 5.52
CA GLN A 337 -33.44 -4.22 4.23
C GLN A 337 -33.80 -5.14 3.05
N ILE A 338 -33.36 -6.39 3.08
CA ILE A 338 -33.71 -7.39 2.05
C ILE A 338 -35.23 -7.61 2.06
N THR A 339 -35.85 -7.83 3.21
CA THR A 339 -37.31 -8.01 3.33
C THR A 339 -38.06 -6.80 2.80
N GLU A 340 -37.64 -5.58 3.17
CA GLU A 340 -38.22 -4.34 2.69
C GLU A 340 -38.13 -4.22 1.16
N LEU A 341 -36.97 -4.52 0.58
CA LEU A 341 -36.72 -4.44 -0.86
C LEU A 341 -37.43 -5.53 -1.68
N MET A 342 -37.42 -6.77 -1.18
CA MET A 342 -37.82 -7.96 -1.93
C MET A 342 -39.26 -8.39 -1.67
N LEU A 343 -39.83 -8.07 -0.51
CA LEU A 343 -41.21 -8.42 -0.16
C LEU A 343 -42.09 -7.17 -0.07
N TYR A 344 -41.72 -6.21 0.77
CA TYR A 344 -42.65 -5.14 1.15
C TYR A 344 -42.82 -4.12 0.01
N ASN A 345 -41.74 -3.73 -0.66
CA ASN A 345 -41.79 -2.80 -1.80
C ASN A 345 -42.59 -3.34 -2.99
N PRO A 346 -42.42 -4.61 -3.43
CA PRO A 346 -43.30 -5.21 -4.43
C PRO A 346 -44.77 -5.21 -4.02
N ARG A 347 -45.09 -5.58 -2.77
CA ARG A 347 -46.47 -5.55 -2.26
C ARG A 347 -47.05 -4.13 -2.26
N ARG A 348 -46.29 -3.12 -1.84
CA ARG A 348 -46.67 -1.70 -1.93
C ARG A 348 -46.92 -1.27 -3.37
N LYS A 349 -46.11 -1.71 -4.34
CA LYS A 349 -46.35 -1.41 -5.77
C LYS A 349 -47.69 -1.99 -6.25
N VAL A 350 -48.06 -3.19 -5.81
CA VAL A 350 -49.38 -3.77 -6.11
C VAL A 350 -50.49 -2.93 -5.49
N LEU A 351 -50.37 -2.54 -4.22
CA LEU A 351 -51.33 -1.65 -3.56
C LEU A 351 -51.49 -0.33 -4.32
N VAL A 352 -50.39 0.30 -4.74
CA VAL A 352 -50.41 1.51 -5.55
C VAL A 352 -51.17 1.30 -6.87
N GLY A 353 -50.94 0.17 -7.54
CA GLY A 353 -51.67 -0.19 -8.76
C GLY A 353 -53.19 -0.30 -8.52
N LEU A 354 -53.59 -1.07 -7.51
CA LEU A 354 -55.01 -1.28 -7.17
C LEU A 354 -55.69 0.00 -6.69
N TYR A 355 -55.01 0.79 -5.85
CA TYR A 355 -55.51 2.07 -5.36
C TYR A 355 -55.74 3.05 -6.52
N ASN A 356 -54.76 3.18 -7.43
CA ASN A 356 -54.92 4.03 -8.61
C ASN A 356 -56.06 3.59 -9.53
N GLU A 357 -56.34 2.29 -9.62
CA GLU A 357 -57.50 1.79 -10.34
C GLU A 357 -58.82 2.10 -9.61
N TYR A 358 -58.84 1.96 -8.29
CA TYR A 358 -60.01 2.24 -7.45
C TYR A 358 -60.41 3.72 -7.49
N VAL A 359 -59.45 4.64 -7.36
CA VAL A 359 -59.71 6.10 -7.37
C VAL A 359 -60.28 6.59 -8.70
N ARG A 360 -60.05 5.86 -9.81
CA ARG A 360 -60.65 6.17 -11.12
C ARG A 360 -62.13 5.80 -11.21
N LYS A 361 -62.66 4.98 -10.30
CA LYS A 361 -64.07 4.57 -10.31
C LYS A 361 -64.93 5.67 -9.66
N PRO A 362 -66.18 5.87 -10.14
CA PRO A 362 -67.06 6.88 -9.56
C PRO A 362 -67.39 6.57 -8.10
N ALA A 363 -67.57 7.62 -7.29
CA ALA A 363 -67.87 7.50 -5.87
C ALA A 363 -69.14 6.64 -5.62
N PRO A 364 -69.15 5.78 -4.59
CA PRO A 364 -70.32 4.98 -4.26
C PRO A 364 -71.55 5.88 -3.96
N PRO A 365 -72.77 5.45 -4.32
CA PRO A 365 -73.99 6.21 -4.00
C PRO A 365 -74.10 6.44 -2.49
N GLY A 366 -74.17 7.71 -2.08
CA GLY A 366 -74.28 8.10 -0.66
C GLY A 366 -72.94 8.34 0.07
N ALA A 367 -71.81 8.40 -0.64
CA ALA A 367 -70.53 8.78 -0.03
C ALA A 367 -70.56 10.22 0.53
N ALA A 368 -70.20 10.37 1.80
CA ALA A 368 -70.26 11.65 2.50
C ALA A 368 -69.06 12.58 2.21
N VAL A 369 -67.95 12.05 1.69
CA VAL A 369 -66.70 12.78 1.44
C VAL A 369 -66.02 12.22 0.19
N ASP A 370 -65.61 13.10 -0.72
CA ASP A 370 -64.97 12.76 -2.01
C ASP A 370 -63.42 12.82 -1.95
N MET A 371 -62.86 12.88 -0.73
CA MET A 371 -61.42 12.91 -0.47
C MET A 371 -60.98 11.56 0.09
N LEU A 372 -60.17 10.85 -0.68
CA LEU A 372 -59.53 9.60 -0.26
C LEU A 372 -58.14 9.89 0.33
N PRO A 373 -57.72 9.15 1.37
CA PRO A 373 -56.38 9.30 1.95
C PRO A 373 -55.31 8.93 0.93
N HIS A 374 -54.12 9.53 1.03
CA HIS A 374 -53.02 9.19 0.13
C HIS A 374 -52.63 7.72 0.29
N VAL A 375 -52.18 7.06 -0.79
CA VAL A 375 -51.85 5.62 -0.78
C VAL A 375 -50.78 5.27 0.26
N ALA A 376 -49.90 6.21 0.60
CA ALA A 376 -48.90 6.03 1.66
C ALA A 376 -49.55 5.90 3.05
N ASP A 377 -50.58 6.69 3.35
CA ASP A 377 -51.30 6.60 4.62
C ASP A 377 -52.13 5.32 4.67
N LEU A 378 -52.78 4.97 3.55
CA LEU A 378 -53.54 3.73 3.42
C LEU A 378 -52.67 2.49 3.67
N ALA A 379 -51.42 2.50 3.20
CA ALA A 379 -50.47 1.41 3.40
C ALA A 379 -50.10 1.18 4.89
N THR A 380 -50.34 2.17 5.76
CA THR A 380 -50.10 2.04 7.21
C THR A 380 -51.32 1.53 7.99
N PHE A 381 -52.48 1.41 7.35
CA PHE A 381 -53.68 0.92 8.02
C PHE A 381 -53.57 -0.59 8.25
N PRO A 382 -54.05 -1.13 9.40
CA PRO A 382 -53.81 -2.53 9.77
C PRO A 382 -54.14 -3.55 8.67
N PRO A 383 -55.29 -3.46 7.95
CA PRO A 383 -55.61 -4.44 6.91
C PRO A 383 -54.63 -4.46 5.73
N PHE A 384 -53.96 -3.34 5.45
CA PHE A 384 -52.98 -3.24 4.38
C PHE A 384 -51.56 -3.49 4.90
N ASP A 385 -51.22 -2.98 6.09
CA ASP A 385 -49.92 -3.18 6.71
C ASP A 385 -49.66 -4.67 7.01
N ASP A 386 -50.68 -5.40 7.49
CA ASP A 386 -50.59 -6.85 7.76
C ASP A 386 -50.39 -7.69 6.48
N ILE A 387 -50.83 -7.18 5.32
CA ILE A 387 -50.60 -7.83 4.02
C ILE A 387 -49.23 -7.43 3.45
N ILE A 388 -48.81 -6.19 3.70
CA ILE A 388 -47.53 -5.67 3.22
C ILE A 388 -46.39 -6.31 4.00
N LYS A 389 -46.46 -6.37 5.34
CA LYS A 389 -45.42 -6.91 6.20
C LYS A 389 -45.50 -8.43 6.37
#